data_AF-A0A4V4RF80-F1
#
_entry.id   AF-A0A4V4RF80-F1
#
_cell.length_a   1.000
_cell.length_b   1.000
_cell.length_c   1.000
_cell.angle_alpha   90.00
_cell.angle_beta   90.00
_cell.angle_gamma   90.00
#
_symmetry.space_group_name_H-M   'P 1'
#
loop_
_entity.id
_entity.type
_entity.pdbx_description
1 polymer ?
#
loop_
_entity_poly.entity_id
_entity_poly.type
_entity_poly.pdbx_seq_one_letter_code
_entity_poly.pdbx_strand_id
1 'polypeptide(L)'
;MTQPELETTSNPGAVWRVGFEPDMWAWTPWAYATDSGLFDGRWDDQQGEFRTLYTANSLLGCFLELLARFRPSATTLSALDDIEDDDGTLATYPDALTGTVGHSWLANRVYATASQDGRYCFITHSRSLGALQSEYPFDTHHISPADVDAALLKGARNRTLTRSLARWIYDLRADQGGELVDGIEFRSRYGDEIKMWAVFERSKDDTHSSHLYPGEAPTSVADDMPELLEAFDLHGLSWAD
;
A
#
# COMPACT_ATOMS: atom_id res chain seq x y z
N MET A 1 6.96 30.46 0.77
CA MET A 1 6.38 29.71 -0.37
C MET A 1 4.90 29.60 -0.10
N THR A 2 4.06 29.77 -1.12
CA THR A 2 2.62 29.50 -1.02
C THR A 2 2.43 27.99 -0.83
N GLN A 3 1.48 27.60 0.00
CA GLN A 3 1.12 26.20 0.21
C GLN A 3 0.68 25.56 -1.13
N PRO A 4 1.12 24.32 -1.45
CA PRO A 4 0.72 23.65 -2.69
C PRO A 4 -0.79 23.43 -2.76
N GLU A 5 -1.33 23.58 -3.97
CA GLU A 5 -2.76 23.41 -4.26
C GLU A 5 -3.12 21.92 -4.45
N LEU A 6 -3.04 21.15 -3.36
CA LEU A 6 -3.41 19.74 -3.34
C LEU A 6 -4.94 19.56 -3.23
N GLU A 7 -5.49 18.59 -3.95
CA GLU A 7 -6.85 18.13 -3.69
C GLU A 7 -6.86 17.28 -2.43
N THR A 8 -7.67 17.67 -1.45
CA THR A 8 -7.81 16.94 -0.20
C THR A 8 -9.22 16.38 -0.07
N THR A 9 -9.32 15.07 0.14
CA THR A 9 -10.58 14.46 0.60
C THR A 9 -10.61 14.46 2.12
N SER A 10 -11.82 14.52 2.66
CA SER A 10 -12.07 14.40 4.08
C SER A 10 -13.11 13.32 4.35
N ASN A 11 -13.02 12.70 5.52
CA ASN A 11 -13.96 11.67 5.98
C ASN A 11 -14.09 10.45 5.04
N PRO A 12 -13.05 9.60 4.93
CA PRO A 12 -13.13 8.30 4.26
C PRO A 12 -14.32 7.43 4.70
N GLY A 13 -14.75 7.56 5.96
CA GLY A 13 -15.88 6.82 6.52
C GLY A 13 -15.48 5.41 6.94
N ALA A 14 -16.31 4.41 6.63
CA ALA A 14 -15.99 3.02 6.97
C ALA A 14 -14.88 2.49 6.05
N VAL A 15 -13.81 1.97 6.67
CA VAL A 15 -12.65 1.40 5.98
C VAL A 15 -12.33 0.00 6.51
N TRP A 16 -11.58 -0.73 5.70
CA TRP A 16 -11.11 -2.08 5.98
C TRP A 16 -9.59 -2.11 6.05
N ARG A 17 -9.07 -3.02 6.87
CA ARG A 17 -7.66 -3.36 6.92
C ARG A 17 -7.51 -4.86 7.14
N VAL A 18 -6.46 -5.42 6.57
CA VAL A 18 -5.93 -6.73 6.91
C VAL A 18 -4.55 -6.51 7.50
N GLY A 19 -4.30 -7.06 8.68
CA GLY A 19 -3.05 -6.92 9.40
C GLY A 19 -2.70 -8.20 10.13
N PHE A 20 -1.96 -8.07 11.23
CA PHE A 20 -1.52 -9.21 12.04
C PHE A 20 -1.92 -9.03 13.50
N GLU A 21 -2.15 -10.14 14.19
CA GLU A 21 -2.21 -10.20 15.65
C GLU A 21 -0.87 -9.78 16.29
N PRO A 22 -0.87 -9.32 17.56
CA PRO A 22 -2.03 -9.14 18.43
C PRO A 22 -2.81 -7.85 18.18
N ASP A 23 -2.22 -6.87 17.50
CA ASP A 23 -2.85 -5.56 17.26
C ASP A 23 -2.57 -5.07 15.84
N MET A 24 -3.55 -5.28 14.97
CA MET A 24 -3.45 -4.92 13.55
C MET A 24 -3.55 -3.41 13.28
N TRP A 25 -4.01 -2.63 14.25
CA TRP A 25 -4.20 -1.19 14.15
C TRP A 25 -3.03 -0.40 14.75
N ALA A 26 -2.21 -1.05 15.58
CA ALA A 26 -0.99 -0.45 16.08
C ALA A 26 -0.02 -0.14 14.93
N TRP A 27 0.71 0.95 15.10
CA TRP A 27 1.82 1.26 14.22
C TRP A 27 2.83 0.12 14.23
N THR A 28 3.33 -0.25 13.05
CA THR A 28 4.36 -1.28 12.95
C THR A 28 5.58 -0.87 13.80
N PRO A 29 6.12 -1.76 14.66
CA PRO A 29 7.27 -1.42 15.48
C PRO A 29 8.47 -0.97 14.63
N TRP A 30 9.20 0.05 15.09
CA TRP A 30 10.37 0.61 14.39
C TRP A 30 11.45 -0.43 14.05
N ALA A 31 11.54 -1.52 14.82
CA ALA A 31 12.45 -2.63 14.52
C ALA A 31 12.18 -3.30 13.16
N TYR A 32 10.95 -3.17 12.63
CA TYR A 32 10.55 -3.66 11.32
C TYR A 32 10.45 -2.54 10.28
N ALA A 33 10.77 -1.29 10.66
CA ALA A 33 10.74 -0.08 9.84
C ALA A 33 12.02 0.15 9.04
N THR A 34 12.38 -0.85 8.24
CA THR A 34 13.53 -0.80 7.36
C THR A 34 13.11 -1.13 5.92
N ASP A 35 13.93 -0.76 4.94
CA ASP A 35 13.71 -1.09 3.52
C ASP A 35 13.61 -2.60 3.24
N SER A 36 14.20 -3.43 4.11
CA SER A 36 14.13 -4.90 4.08
C SER A 36 13.05 -5.48 5.01
N GLY A 37 12.32 -4.63 5.73
CA GLY A 37 11.31 -5.00 6.73
C GLY A 37 9.88 -4.92 6.20
N LEU A 38 8.94 -4.52 7.06
CA LEU A 38 7.51 -4.40 6.74
C LEU A 38 7.14 -3.04 6.10
N PHE A 39 8.14 -2.23 5.72
CA PHE A 39 8.00 -0.86 5.22
C PHE A 39 8.39 -0.75 3.74
N ASP A 40 7.85 -1.66 2.93
CA ASP A 40 8.10 -1.70 1.48
C ASP A 40 6.91 -1.18 0.66
N GLY A 41 5.93 -0.57 1.33
CA GLY A 41 4.75 0.03 0.72
C GLY A 41 5.08 1.24 -0.16
N ARG A 42 4.19 1.54 -1.10
CA ARG A 42 4.39 2.64 -2.06
C ARG A 42 4.50 4.00 -1.39
N TRP A 43 3.82 4.20 -0.27
CA TRP A 43 3.72 5.48 0.42
C TRP A 43 4.41 5.48 1.78
N ASP A 44 5.30 4.51 2.02
CA ASP A 44 6.09 4.41 3.25
C ASP A 44 7.29 5.35 3.19
N ASP A 45 7.76 5.82 4.34
CA ASP A 45 8.93 6.67 4.38
C ASP A 45 10.21 5.91 4.04
N GLN A 46 11.12 6.55 3.29
CA GLN A 46 12.46 6.04 3.00
C GLN A 46 13.45 6.27 4.12
N GLN A 47 13.19 7.26 4.97
CA GLN A 47 14.13 7.67 6.03
C GLN A 47 13.80 7.02 7.38
N GLY A 48 12.62 6.39 7.52
CA GLY A 48 12.17 5.81 8.77
C GLY A 48 11.79 6.89 9.81
N GLU A 49 11.27 8.03 9.36
CA GLU A 49 10.85 9.17 10.18
C GLU A 49 9.35 9.15 10.51
N PHE A 50 8.55 8.44 9.72
CA PHE A 50 7.14 8.19 10.02
C PHE A 50 6.69 6.81 9.55
N ARG A 51 5.68 6.26 10.22
CA ARG A 51 5.05 4.99 9.87
C ARG A 51 3.76 5.21 9.09
N THR A 52 3.32 4.20 8.35
CA THR A 52 2.12 4.26 7.54
C THR A 52 1.21 3.06 7.81
N LEU A 53 -0.10 3.30 7.92
CA LEU A 53 -1.12 2.26 7.90
C LEU A 53 -1.91 2.35 6.60
N TYR A 54 -2.11 1.20 5.97
CA TYR A 54 -2.93 1.09 4.76
C TYR A 54 -4.34 0.64 5.12
N THR A 55 -5.32 1.34 4.57
CA THR A 55 -6.74 1.01 4.63
C THR A 55 -7.37 1.06 3.23
N ALA A 56 -8.51 0.38 3.08
CA ALA A 56 -9.26 0.32 1.83
C ALA A 56 -10.75 0.57 2.05
N ASN A 57 -11.48 0.97 1.02
CA ASN A 57 -12.94 1.07 1.07
C ASN A 57 -13.66 -0.28 1.03
N SER A 58 -12.93 -1.38 0.83
CA SER A 58 -13.47 -2.74 0.79
C SER A 58 -12.44 -3.75 1.28
N LEU A 59 -12.90 -4.84 1.86
CA LEU A 59 -12.05 -5.96 2.26
C LEU A 59 -11.42 -6.66 1.05
N LEU A 60 -12.16 -6.81 -0.05
CA LEU A 60 -11.65 -7.27 -1.34
C LEU A 60 -10.44 -6.43 -1.81
N GLY A 61 -10.53 -5.10 -1.71
CA GLY A 61 -9.43 -4.20 -2.04
C GLY A 61 -8.17 -4.45 -1.21
N CYS A 62 -8.31 -4.76 0.09
CA CYS A 62 -7.18 -5.17 0.92
C CYS A 62 -6.52 -6.46 0.41
N PHE A 63 -7.32 -7.49 0.08
CA PHE A 63 -6.78 -8.75 -0.41
C PHE A 63 -6.12 -8.61 -1.78
N LEU A 64 -6.71 -7.84 -2.69
CA LEU A 64 -6.12 -7.59 -4.01
C LEU A 64 -4.72 -6.96 -3.91
N GLU A 65 -4.50 -6.00 -3.00
CA GLU A 65 -3.18 -5.40 -2.83
C GLU A 65 -2.19 -6.33 -2.12
N LEU A 66 -2.62 -7.09 -1.11
CA LEU A 66 -1.75 -8.03 -0.38
C LEU A 66 -1.30 -9.23 -1.23
N LEU A 67 -2.20 -9.75 -2.07
CA LEU A 67 -1.96 -10.93 -2.90
C LEU A 67 -1.28 -10.61 -4.23
N ALA A 68 -1.15 -9.33 -4.57
CA ALA A 68 -0.49 -8.81 -5.78
C ALA A 68 0.85 -9.49 -6.12
N ARG A 69 1.64 -9.82 -5.10
CA ARG A 69 2.99 -10.41 -5.23
C ARG A 69 2.99 -11.88 -5.65
N PHE A 70 1.87 -12.59 -5.49
CA PHE A 70 1.76 -14.02 -5.85
C PHE A 70 1.26 -14.22 -7.27
N ARG A 71 0.81 -13.14 -7.93
CA ARG A 71 0.28 -13.18 -9.29
C ARG A 71 1.29 -13.85 -10.24
N PRO A 72 0.83 -14.78 -11.10
CA PRO A 72 1.64 -15.27 -12.19
C PRO A 72 2.12 -14.10 -13.04
N SER A 73 3.43 -14.03 -13.26
CA SER A 73 4.04 -13.01 -14.11
C SER A 73 4.58 -13.71 -15.35
N ALA A 74 4.18 -13.27 -16.54
CA ALA A 74 4.65 -13.85 -17.80
C ALA A 74 6.19 -13.78 -17.93
N THR A 75 6.80 -12.75 -17.34
CA THR A 75 8.26 -12.61 -17.25
C THR A 75 8.89 -13.64 -16.31
N THR A 76 8.23 -13.98 -15.20
CA THR A 76 8.69 -15.01 -14.26
C THR A 76 8.48 -16.41 -14.83
N LEU A 77 7.35 -16.66 -15.49
CA LEU A 77 7.06 -17.92 -16.17
C LEU A 77 8.06 -18.19 -17.31
N SER A 78 8.35 -17.19 -18.16
CA SER A 78 9.35 -17.32 -19.22
C SER A 78 10.77 -17.49 -18.67
N ALA A 79 11.11 -16.82 -17.56
CA ALA A 79 12.42 -16.95 -16.94
C ALA A 79 12.63 -18.31 -16.25
N LEU A 80 11.55 -18.96 -15.80
CA LEU A 80 11.58 -20.32 -15.25
C LEU A 80 11.68 -21.37 -16.38
N ASP A 81 10.99 -21.17 -17.50
CA ASP A 81 11.07 -22.05 -18.69
C ASP A 81 12.46 -22.04 -19.34
N ASP A 82 13.23 -20.95 -19.19
CA ASP A 82 14.59 -20.80 -19.75
C ASP A 82 15.70 -21.42 -18.86
N ILE A 83 15.36 -21.99 -17.68
CA ILE A 83 16.33 -22.66 -16.80
C ILE A 83 16.46 -24.13 -17.23
N GLU A 84 17.60 -24.50 -17.84
CA GLU A 84 17.98 -25.90 -18.08
C GLU A 84 18.44 -26.57 -16.77
N ASP A 85 17.72 -27.60 -16.31
CA ASP A 85 18.06 -28.43 -15.14
C ASP A 85 19.16 -29.45 -15.47
N ASP A 86 20.39 -28.97 -15.69
CA ASP A 86 21.51 -29.81 -16.16
C ASP A 86 22.02 -30.79 -15.07
N ASP A 87 21.70 -30.53 -13.80
CA ASP A 87 22.15 -31.27 -12.62
C ASP A 87 21.01 -31.83 -11.72
N GLY A 88 19.74 -31.71 -12.12
CA GLY A 88 18.60 -32.35 -11.45
C GLY A 88 18.23 -31.74 -10.09
N THR A 89 18.71 -30.54 -9.80
CA THR A 89 18.59 -29.90 -8.48
C THR A 89 17.26 -29.19 -8.28
N LEU A 90 16.55 -28.85 -9.36
CA LEU A 90 15.19 -28.30 -9.34
C LEU A 90 14.18 -29.25 -8.67
N ALA A 91 14.43 -30.56 -8.68
CA ALA A 91 13.61 -31.55 -7.97
C ALA A 91 13.77 -31.51 -6.43
N THR A 92 14.85 -30.92 -5.92
CA THR A 92 15.19 -30.92 -4.47
C THR A 92 14.68 -29.66 -3.77
N TYR A 93 14.54 -28.55 -4.51
CA TYR A 93 13.98 -27.28 -4.04
C TYR A 93 13.03 -26.74 -5.11
N PRO A 94 11.80 -27.27 -5.21
CA PRO A 94 10.84 -26.75 -6.17
C PRO A 94 10.61 -25.27 -5.85
N ASP A 95 10.87 -24.40 -6.83
CA ASP A 95 10.41 -23.01 -6.75
C ASP A 95 8.91 -23.02 -6.50
N ALA A 96 8.44 -22.17 -5.58
CA ALA A 96 7.02 -22.04 -5.31
C ALA A 96 6.31 -21.74 -6.64
N LEU A 97 5.43 -22.65 -7.07
CA LEU A 97 4.66 -22.52 -8.30
C LEU A 97 4.06 -21.12 -8.37
N THR A 98 4.40 -20.35 -9.40
CA THR A 98 3.81 -19.02 -9.60
C THR A 98 2.29 -19.12 -9.60
N GLY A 99 1.60 -18.21 -8.92
CA GLY A 99 0.15 -18.31 -8.74
C GLY A 99 -0.27 -19.19 -7.57
N THR A 100 0.65 -19.76 -6.79
CA THR A 100 0.28 -20.50 -5.57
C THR A 100 0.54 -19.68 -4.30
N VAL A 101 -0.34 -19.83 -3.33
CA VAL A 101 -0.22 -19.25 -1.99
C VAL A 101 -0.27 -20.39 -0.97
N GLY A 102 0.71 -20.49 -0.09
CA GLY A 102 0.64 -21.48 1.00
C GLY A 102 -0.39 -21.08 2.06
N HIS A 103 -1.07 -22.06 2.66
CA HIS A 103 -2.03 -21.82 3.76
C HIS A 103 -1.39 -21.10 4.96
N SER A 104 -0.08 -21.21 5.13
CA SER A 104 0.68 -20.43 6.12
C SER A 104 0.56 -18.91 5.93
N TRP A 105 0.15 -18.44 4.74
CA TRP A 105 -0.16 -17.03 4.51
C TRP A 105 -1.30 -16.52 5.39
N LEU A 106 -2.24 -17.37 5.78
CA LEU A 106 -3.37 -17.04 6.68
C LEU A 106 -2.90 -16.86 8.13
N ALA A 107 -1.76 -17.43 8.51
CA ALA A 107 -1.33 -17.50 9.89
C ALA A 107 -1.18 -16.11 10.51
N ASN A 108 -1.81 -15.93 11.67
CA ASN A 108 -1.84 -14.68 12.46
C ASN A 108 -2.42 -13.48 11.71
N ARG A 109 -3.04 -13.67 10.53
CA ARG A 109 -3.71 -12.59 9.81
C ARG A 109 -5.10 -12.40 10.34
N VAL A 110 -5.42 -11.15 10.61
CA VAL A 110 -6.75 -10.72 11.01
C VAL A 110 -7.19 -9.56 10.15
N TYR A 111 -8.51 -9.40 10.02
CA TYR A 111 -9.13 -8.27 9.35
C TYR A 111 -10.17 -7.63 10.26
N ALA A 112 -10.40 -6.34 10.06
CA ALA A 112 -11.37 -5.57 10.82
C ALA A 112 -11.81 -4.33 10.05
N THR A 113 -12.89 -3.72 10.53
CA THR A 113 -13.36 -2.40 10.09
C THR A 113 -12.97 -1.31 11.09
N ALA A 114 -12.83 -0.10 10.58
CA ALA A 114 -12.71 1.11 11.39
C ALA A 114 -13.52 2.24 10.74
N SER A 115 -13.96 3.21 11.55
CA SER A 115 -14.28 4.54 11.02
C SER A 115 -12.98 5.30 10.85
N GLN A 116 -12.81 6.00 9.72
CA GLN A 116 -11.64 6.80 9.42
C GLN A 116 -12.03 8.23 9.10
N ASP A 117 -11.35 9.17 9.75
CA ASP A 117 -11.43 10.61 9.45
C ASP A 117 -10.05 11.16 9.06
N GLY A 118 -9.89 12.49 9.05
CA GLY A 118 -8.69 13.17 8.61
C GLY A 118 -8.79 13.75 7.20
N ARG A 119 -7.69 14.34 6.74
CA ARG A 119 -7.52 14.97 5.42
C ARG A 119 -6.49 14.19 4.62
N TYR A 120 -6.83 13.73 3.43
CA TYR A 120 -5.92 12.92 2.62
C TYR A 120 -5.67 13.58 1.28
N CYS A 121 -4.41 13.67 0.87
CA CYS A 121 -4.07 14.15 -0.47
C CYS A 121 -4.55 13.13 -1.50
N PHE A 122 -5.53 13.48 -2.34
CA PHE A 122 -5.92 12.63 -3.47
C PHE A 122 -4.87 12.79 -4.58
N ILE A 123 -3.86 11.93 -4.52
CA ILE A 123 -2.58 12.15 -5.20
C ILE A 123 -2.64 12.11 -6.72
N THR A 124 -3.67 11.46 -7.27
CA THR A 124 -3.90 11.35 -8.72
C THR A 124 -4.98 12.31 -9.23
N HIS A 125 -5.52 13.17 -8.37
CA HIS A 125 -6.43 14.24 -8.81
C HIS A 125 -5.68 15.27 -9.65
N SER A 126 -6.35 15.88 -10.64
CA SER A 126 -5.73 16.83 -11.57
C SER A 126 -5.10 18.04 -10.87
N ARG A 127 -5.73 18.55 -9.80
CA ARG A 127 -5.18 19.64 -8.97
C ARG A 127 -3.89 19.21 -8.27
N SER A 128 -3.89 18.05 -7.62
CA SER A 128 -2.70 17.48 -6.99
C SER A 128 -1.57 17.23 -7.99
N LEU A 129 -1.88 16.66 -9.17
CA LEU A 129 -0.90 16.47 -10.23
C LEU A 129 -0.30 17.79 -10.70
N GLY A 130 -1.10 18.83 -10.91
CA GLY A 130 -0.61 20.17 -11.28
C GLY A 130 0.31 20.79 -10.23
N ALA A 131 -0.03 20.64 -8.95
CA ALA A 131 0.83 21.08 -7.84
C ALA A 131 2.14 20.30 -7.80
N LEU A 132 2.09 18.96 -7.91
CA LEU A 132 3.29 18.12 -7.98
C LEU A 132 4.21 18.54 -9.12
N GLN A 133 3.67 18.66 -10.35
CA GLN A 133 4.44 19.06 -11.53
C GLN A 133 5.14 20.41 -11.36
N SER A 134 4.54 21.32 -10.58
CA SER A 134 5.06 22.67 -10.38
C SER A 134 6.05 22.79 -9.22
N GLU A 135 5.89 21.96 -8.19
CA GLU A 135 6.55 22.18 -6.88
C GLU A 135 7.45 21.02 -6.43
N TYR A 136 7.20 19.80 -6.91
CA TYR A 136 8.03 18.64 -6.57
C TYR A 136 9.22 18.51 -7.52
N PRO A 137 10.46 18.29 -7.02
CA PRO A 137 11.66 18.18 -7.84
C PRO A 137 11.79 16.82 -8.54
N PHE A 138 10.96 16.56 -9.56
CA PHE A 138 10.95 15.30 -10.32
C PHE A 138 12.27 15.00 -11.07
N ASP A 139 13.08 16.03 -11.34
CA ASP A 139 14.39 15.91 -11.96
C ASP A 139 15.35 15.04 -11.13
N THR A 140 15.18 15.02 -9.80
CA THR A 140 15.92 14.12 -8.90
C THR A 140 15.65 12.63 -9.17
N HIS A 141 14.56 12.31 -9.85
CA HIS A 141 14.19 10.95 -10.28
C HIS A 141 14.39 10.73 -11.79
N HIS A 142 15.03 11.67 -12.49
CA HIS A 142 15.18 11.67 -13.95
C HIS A 142 13.83 11.64 -14.70
N ILE A 143 12.80 12.26 -14.13
CA ILE A 143 11.46 12.35 -14.72
C ILE A 143 11.20 13.82 -15.08
N SER A 144 10.79 14.06 -16.33
CA SER A 144 10.30 15.38 -16.73
C SER A 144 8.95 15.65 -16.06
N PRO A 145 8.72 16.83 -15.47
CA PRO A 145 7.40 17.18 -14.93
C PRO A 145 6.26 17.03 -15.93
N ALA A 146 6.53 17.22 -17.24
CA ALA A 146 5.52 17.06 -18.28
C ALA A 146 5.06 15.61 -18.48
N ASP A 147 5.86 14.63 -18.03
CA ASP A 147 5.56 13.19 -18.12
C ASP A 147 4.90 12.65 -16.85
N VAL A 148 4.62 13.51 -15.85
CA VAL A 148 4.00 13.11 -14.60
C VAL A 148 2.49 13.04 -14.78
N ASP A 149 1.93 11.84 -14.73
CA ASP A 149 0.49 11.61 -14.80
C ASP A 149 0.01 10.61 -13.74
N ALA A 150 -1.30 10.32 -13.74
CA ALA A 150 -1.88 9.36 -12.81
C ALA A 150 -1.34 7.93 -13.01
N ALA A 151 -0.94 7.55 -14.23
CA ALA A 151 -0.43 6.21 -14.53
C ALA A 151 0.95 6.01 -13.91
N LEU A 152 1.82 7.02 -13.98
CA LEU A 152 3.13 7.03 -13.31
C LEU A 152 2.98 6.73 -11.81
N LEU A 153 2.04 7.40 -11.14
CA LEU A 153 1.84 7.26 -9.68
C LEU A 153 1.10 5.97 -9.29
N LYS A 154 0.34 5.36 -10.21
CA LYS A 154 -0.28 4.03 -10.03
C LYS A 154 0.74 2.89 -10.26
N GLY A 155 1.80 3.14 -11.02
CA GLY A 155 2.80 2.14 -11.36
C GLY A 155 3.58 1.61 -10.16
N ALA A 156 3.64 0.29 -10.00
CA ALA A 156 4.36 -0.35 -8.88
C ALA A 156 5.89 -0.38 -9.05
N ARG A 157 6.41 -0.01 -10.22
CA ARG A 157 7.83 -0.10 -10.56
C ARG A 157 8.68 1.03 -10.00
N ASN A 158 8.07 2.14 -9.57
CA ASN A 158 8.79 3.31 -9.08
C ASN A 158 8.48 3.60 -7.62
N ARG A 159 8.76 2.63 -6.75
CA ARG A 159 8.58 2.78 -5.29
C ARG A 159 9.43 3.92 -4.74
N THR A 160 10.61 4.17 -5.31
CA THR A 160 11.45 5.31 -4.91
C THR A 160 10.72 6.63 -5.07
N LEU A 161 10.10 6.85 -6.24
CA LEU A 161 9.32 8.06 -6.49
C LEU A 161 8.15 8.19 -5.51
N THR A 162 7.30 7.16 -5.37
CA THR A 162 6.10 7.27 -4.53
C THR A 162 6.44 7.48 -3.05
N ARG A 163 7.52 6.88 -2.56
CA ARG A 163 7.99 7.08 -1.18
C ARG A 163 8.60 8.47 -0.98
N SER A 164 9.36 8.98 -1.96
CA SER A 164 9.86 10.35 -1.91
C SER A 164 8.72 11.39 -2.00
N LEU A 165 7.66 11.11 -2.75
CA LEU A 165 6.43 11.91 -2.76
C LEU A 165 5.71 11.84 -1.41
N ALA A 166 5.61 10.66 -0.79
CA ALA A 166 5.03 10.50 0.53
C ALA A 166 5.75 11.37 1.57
N ARG A 167 7.09 11.36 1.56
CA ARG A 167 7.91 12.20 2.43
C ARG A 167 7.66 13.69 2.18
N TRP A 168 7.67 14.12 0.91
CA TRP A 168 7.40 15.51 0.57
C TRP A 168 6.03 15.96 1.08
N ILE A 169 4.97 15.17 0.86
CA ILE A 169 3.61 15.44 1.33
C ILE A 169 3.55 15.45 2.87
N TYR A 170 4.23 14.51 3.51
CA TYR A 170 4.30 14.41 4.97
C TYR A 170 4.87 15.69 5.59
N ASP A 171 5.87 16.31 4.94
CA ASP A 171 6.56 17.52 5.42
C ASP A 171 5.81 18.82 5.16
N LEU A 172 4.78 18.80 4.30
CA LEU A 172 3.96 19.98 4.05
C LEU A 172 3.24 20.44 5.33
N ARG A 173 3.22 21.75 5.53
CA ARG A 173 2.54 22.41 6.63
C ARG A 173 1.50 23.37 6.10
N ALA A 174 0.37 23.44 6.77
CA ALA A 174 -0.63 24.47 6.52
C ALA A 174 -0.11 25.84 6.99
N ASP A 175 -0.64 26.94 6.45
CA ASP A 175 -0.25 28.31 6.81
C ASP A 175 -0.31 28.60 8.33
N GLN A 176 -1.16 27.87 9.06
CA GLN A 176 -1.32 28.00 10.52
C GLN A 176 -0.34 27.14 11.34
N GLY A 177 0.63 26.46 10.70
CA GLY A 177 1.71 25.72 11.36
C GLY A 177 1.43 24.25 11.70
N GLY A 178 0.25 23.72 11.37
CA GLY A 178 -0.09 22.29 11.50
C GLY A 178 0.27 21.46 10.28
N GLU A 179 0.15 20.14 10.37
CA GLU A 179 0.27 19.23 9.23
C GLU A 179 -0.74 19.61 8.13
N LEU A 180 -0.33 19.55 6.86
CA LEU A 180 -1.24 19.89 5.77
C LEU A 180 -2.30 18.79 5.53
N VAL A 181 -1.88 17.54 5.56
CA VAL A 181 -2.71 16.35 5.39
C VAL A 181 -2.31 15.28 6.40
N ASP A 182 -3.17 14.32 6.65
CA ASP A 182 -2.97 13.20 7.56
C ASP A 182 -2.55 11.92 6.82
N GLY A 183 -2.53 11.97 5.48
CA GLY A 183 -2.09 10.86 4.64
C GLY A 183 -2.32 11.09 3.15
N ILE A 184 -2.28 9.99 2.40
CA ILE A 184 -2.50 9.96 0.95
C ILE A 184 -3.72 9.11 0.63
N GLU A 185 -4.64 9.64 -0.17
CA GLU A 185 -5.67 8.88 -0.85
C GLU A 185 -5.19 8.51 -2.25
N PHE A 186 -5.33 7.24 -2.62
CA PHE A 186 -4.99 6.74 -3.94
C PHE A 186 -6.02 5.72 -4.44
N ARG A 187 -6.02 5.48 -5.76
CA ARG A 187 -6.76 4.37 -6.36
C ARG A 187 -5.86 3.16 -6.49
N SER A 188 -6.39 1.98 -6.21
CA SER A 188 -5.67 0.74 -6.47
C SER A 188 -5.34 0.63 -7.96
N ARG A 189 -4.23 -0.02 -8.28
CA ARG A 189 -3.91 -0.40 -9.66
C ARG A 189 -4.81 -1.51 -10.19
N TYR A 190 -5.61 -2.14 -9.33
CA TYR A 190 -6.50 -3.24 -9.67
C TYR A 190 -7.94 -2.81 -9.91
N GLY A 191 -8.26 -1.53 -9.70
CA GLY A 191 -9.60 -0.99 -9.92
C GLY A 191 -9.66 0.46 -9.43
N ASP A 192 -10.23 1.34 -10.24
CA ASP A 192 -10.38 2.77 -9.90
C ASP A 192 -11.52 3.02 -8.90
N GLU A 193 -12.41 2.04 -8.76
CA GLU A 193 -13.43 1.95 -7.73
C GLU A 193 -12.86 1.59 -6.34
N ILE A 194 -11.67 0.99 -6.30
CA ILE A 194 -10.98 0.62 -5.06
C ILE A 194 -10.20 1.84 -4.57
N LYS A 195 -10.74 2.44 -3.51
CA LYS A 195 -10.13 3.59 -2.82
C LYS A 195 -9.28 3.06 -1.68
N MET A 196 -8.07 3.59 -1.59
CA MET A 196 -7.09 3.20 -0.59
C MET A 196 -6.55 4.46 0.08
N TRP A 197 -6.13 4.30 1.33
CA TRP A 197 -5.46 5.36 2.07
C TRP A 197 -4.17 4.83 2.68
N ALA A 198 -3.13 5.65 2.60
CA ALA A 198 -1.92 5.54 3.40
C ALA A 198 -2.03 6.61 4.50
N VAL A 199 -2.37 6.18 5.71
CA VAL A 199 -2.49 7.02 6.90
C VAL A 199 -1.12 7.20 7.51
N PHE A 200 -0.65 8.44 7.61
CA PHE A 200 0.65 8.74 8.21
C PHE A 200 0.55 8.78 9.73
N GLU A 201 1.57 8.26 10.39
CA GLU A 201 1.82 8.54 11.80
C GLU A 201 2.14 10.02 11.99
N ARG A 202 1.38 10.70 12.84
CA ARG A 202 1.58 12.11 13.19
C ARG A 202 1.98 12.28 14.64
N SER A 203 2.50 13.47 14.96
CA SER A 203 3.04 13.80 16.29
C SER A 203 2.07 13.64 17.46
N LYS A 204 0.76 13.63 17.19
CA LYS A 204 -0.30 13.44 18.18
C LYS A 204 -0.68 11.98 18.39
N ASP A 205 -0.16 11.08 17.56
CA ASP A 205 -0.44 9.66 17.65
C ASP A 205 0.37 9.03 18.78
N ASP A 206 -0.21 7.99 19.39
CA ASP A 206 0.47 7.14 20.36
C ASP A 206 0.77 5.80 19.69
N THR A 207 0.26 4.69 20.24
CA THR A 207 0.41 3.36 19.66
C THR A 207 -0.44 3.19 18.39
N HIS A 208 -1.48 4.02 18.25
CA HIS A 208 -2.46 3.99 17.16
C HIS A 208 -2.60 5.37 16.52
N SER A 209 -3.10 5.40 15.28
CA SER A 209 -3.51 6.64 14.64
C SER A 209 -4.70 7.27 15.32
N SER A 210 -4.65 8.58 15.53
CA SER A 210 -5.77 9.40 16.00
C SER A 210 -6.91 9.54 14.97
N HIS A 211 -6.70 9.05 13.73
CA HIS A 211 -7.66 9.10 12.63
C HIS A 211 -8.34 7.75 12.34
N LEU A 212 -8.02 6.71 13.09
CA LEU A 212 -8.62 5.39 12.96
C LEU A 212 -9.36 5.03 14.25
N TYR A 213 -10.65 4.73 14.11
CA TYR A 213 -11.53 4.34 15.21
C TYR A 213 -11.99 2.90 14.95
N PRO A 214 -11.26 1.88 15.43
CA PRO A 214 -11.63 0.49 15.27
C PRO A 214 -13.04 0.22 15.78
N GLY A 215 -13.82 -0.52 14.98
CA GLY A 215 -15.18 -0.92 15.34
C GLY A 215 -15.17 -2.23 16.12
N GLU A 216 -15.57 -3.30 15.45
CA GLU A 216 -15.62 -4.64 16.02
C GLU A 216 -14.22 -5.24 16.21
N ALA A 217 -14.14 -6.28 17.05
CA ALA A 217 -12.92 -7.01 17.27
C ALA A 217 -12.42 -7.65 15.95
N PRO A 218 -11.09 -7.70 15.71
CA PRO A 218 -10.55 -8.36 14.52
C PRO A 218 -10.97 -9.83 14.45
N THR A 219 -11.21 -10.30 13.22
CA THR A 219 -11.53 -11.70 12.91
C THR A 219 -10.37 -12.32 12.14
N SER A 220 -10.05 -13.58 12.43
CA SER A 220 -9.04 -14.33 11.68
C SER A 220 -9.41 -14.44 10.21
N VAL A 221 -8.44 -14.28 9.32
CA VAL A 221 -8.63 -14.54 7.89
C VAL A 221 -8.75 -16.05 7.67
N ALA A 222 -9.83 -16.48 7.02
CA ALA A 222 -10.09 -17.87 6.65
C ALA A 222 -10.00 -18.07 5.13
N ASP A 223 -9.71 -19.29 4.69
CA ASP A 223 -9.54 -19.68 3.29
C ASP A 223 -10.85 -19.71 2.48
N ASP A 224 -12.00 -19.72 3.15
CA ASP A 224 -13.34 -19.77 2.57
C ASP A 224 -14.04 -18.39 2.48
N MET A 225 -13.35 -17.31 2.86
CA MET A 225 -13.89 -15.96 2.81
C MET A 225 -14.23 -15.54 1.37
N PRO A 226 -15.45 -15.05 1.09
CA PRO A 226 -15.86 -14.66 -0.27
C PRO A 226 -14.92 -13.64 -0.91
N GLU A 227 -14.51 -12.60 -0.19
CA GLU A 227 -13.62 -11.56 -0.69
C GLU A 227 -12.20 -12.08 -0.95
N LEU A 228 -11.75 -13.09 -0.19
CA LEU A 228 -10.44 -13.72 -0.42
C LEU A 228 -10.48 -14.60 -1.66
N LEU A 229 -11.53 -15.42 -1.80
CA LEU A 229 -11.75 -16.28 -2.96
C LEU A 229 -11.91 -15.46 -4.25
N GLU A 230 -12.62 -14.33 -4.19
CA GLU A 230 -12.73 -13.40 -5.32
C GLU A 230 -11.37 -12.77 -5.68
N ALA A 231 -10.56 -12.39 -4.68
CA ALA A 231 -9.21 -11.90 -4.93
C ALA A 231 -8.30 -12.98 -5.56
N PHE A 232 -8.46 -14.24 -5.16
CA PHE A 232 -7.75 -15.38 -5.77
C PHE A 232 -8.14 -15.54 -7.24
N ASP A 233 -9.44 -15.53 -7.55
CA ASP A 233 -9.94 -15.63 -8.93
C ASP A 233 -9.41 -14.50 -9.82
N LEU A 234 -9.52 -13.25 -9.36
CA LEU A 234 -9.05 -12.05 -10.10
C LEU A 234 -7.53 -12.05 -10.34
N HIS A 235 -6.75 -12.65 -9.44
CA HIS A 235 -5.30 -12.74 -9.56
C HIS A 235 -4.80 -14.04 -10.19
N GLY A 236 -5.69 -14.99 -10.49
CA GLY A 236 -5.33 -16.31 -11.00
C GLY A 236 -4.51 -17.12 -9.99
N LEU A 237 -4.94 -17.11 -8.72
CA LEU A 237 -4.25 -17.79 -7.62
C LEU A 237 -4.94 -19.08 -7.21
N SER A 238 -4.17 -20.02 -6.67
CA SER A 238 -4.64 -21.21 -5.98
C SER A 238 -3.89 -21.41 -4.67
N TRP A 239 -4.47 -22.19 -3.76
CA TRP A 239 -3.71 -22.66 -2.61
C TRP A 239 -2.63 -23.65 -3.06
N ALA A 240 -1.46 -23.61 -2.41
CA ALA A 240 -0.48 -24.67 -2.52
C ALA A 240 -0.94 -25.87 -1.69
N ASP A 241 -0.94 -27.05 -2.31
CA ASP A 241 -1.21 -28.33 -1.65
C ASP A 241 -0.18 -28.67 -0.56
#